data_AF-A0A7S2I5S1-F1
#
_entry.id   AF-A0A7S2I5S1-F1
#
_cell.length_a   1.000
_cell.length_b   1.000
_cell.length_c   1.000
_cell.angle_alpha   90.00
_cell.angle_beta   90.00
_cell.angle_gamma   90.00
#
_symmetry.space_group_name_H-M   'P 1'
#
loop_
_entity.id
_entity.type
_entity.pdbx_description
1 polymer ?
#
loop_
_entity_poly.entity_id
_entity_poly.type
_entity_poly.pdbx_seq_one_letter_code
_entity_poly.pdbx_strand_id
1 'polypeptide(L)'
;EKPTDLRSEASLALTTSTGGLFPNLVSPSAVAPQVAKLESLGSNEHWLIPSSELAFLDGPASNVGPQEGLVKTARGLLRGTPVFLKYETDTRRHTETGMHLLLNELRILRQVRHPN
;
A
#
# COMPACT_ATOMS: atom_id res chain seq x y z
N GLU A 1 29.52 41.36 4.88
CA GLU A 1 29.54 39.93 4.48
C GLU A 1 28.14 39.37 4.72
N LYS A 2 27.51 38.77 3.70
CA LYS A 2 26.12 38.31 3.74
C LYS A 2 26.13 36.79 3.73
N PRO A 3 25.51 36.07 4.69
CA PRO A 3 25.58 34.63 4.70
C PRO A 3 24.66 34.05 3.62
N THR A 4 25.25 33.09 2.93
CA THR A 4 24.83 32.38 1.74
C THR A 4 23.59 31.54 1.99
N ASP A 5 22.69 31.58 1.00
CA ASP A 5 21.51 30.73 0.80
C ASP A 5 21.73 29.28 1.29
N LEU A 6 21.00 28.89 2.33
CA LEU A 6 20.75 27.48 2.64
C LEU A 6 19.75 26.97 1.60
N ARG A 7 20.28 26.39 0.52
CA ARG A 7 19.51 25.64 -0.46
C ARG A 7 18.65 24.61 0.26
N SER A 8 17.37 24.90 0.31
CA SER A 8 16.31 23.91 0.50
C SER A 8 16.47 22.87 -0.61
N GLU A 9 17.11 21.74 -0.29
CA GLU A 9 17.08 20.56 -1.13
C GLU A 9 15.65 20.01 -1.09
N ALA A 10 14.80 20.57 -1.94
CA ALA A 10 13.52 19.99 -2.28
C ALA A 10 13.80 18.58 -2.81
N SER A 11 13.57 17.56 -1.99
CA SER A 11 13.63 16.16 -2.38
C SER A 11 12.58 15.93 -3.46
N LEU A 12 13.01 16.01 -4.71
CA LEU A 12 12.15 15.80 -5.88
C LEU A 12 11.57 14.39 -5.79
N ALA A 13 10.24 14.30 -5.84
CA ALA A 13 9.58 13.02 -5.76
C ALA A 13 9.95 12.15 -6.97
N LEU A 14 10.70 11.06 -6.75
CA LEU A 14 11.09 10.13 -7.81
C LEU A 14 9.93 9.17 -8.10
N THR A 15 9.23 9.34 -9.23
CA THR A 15 8.12 8.47 -9.57
C THR A 15 8.63 7.14 -10.14
N THR A 16 8.05 6.00 -9.74
CA THR A 16 8.27 4.75 -10.49
C THR A 16 7.24 4.67 -11.62
N SER A 17 7.72 4.47 -12.85
CA SER A 17 6.91 4.45 -14.10
C SER A 17 5.79 3.39 -14.12
N THR A 18 5.81 2.44 -13.18
CA THR A 18 4.89 1.31 -13.06
C THR A 18 3.48 1.68 -12.64
N GLY A 19 3.25 2.93 -12.21
CA GLY A 19 1.93 3.42 -11.82
C GLY A 19 0.86 3.35 -12.92
N GLY A 20 1.27 3.33 -14.19
CA GLY A 20 0.37 3.16 -15.35
C GLY A 20 -0.03 1.71 -15.66
N LEU A 21 0.59 0.72 -15.00
CA LEU A 21 0.26 -0.71 -15.18
C LEU A 21 -1.08 -1.09 -14.53
N PHE A 22 -1.54 -0.24 -13.63
CA PHE A 22 -2.87 -0.28 -13.04
C PHE A 22 -3.79 0.59 -13.90
N PRO A 23 -4.67 0.02 -14.74
CA PRO A 23 -5.75 0.80 -15.34
C PRO A 23 -6.52 1.51 -14.22
N ASN A 24 -7.13 2.67 -14.51
CA ASN A 24 -8.05 3.29 -13.56
C ASN A 24 -9.01 2.21 -13.06
N LEU A 25 -8.90 1.89 -11.77
CA LEU A 25 -9.80 0.96 -11.13
C LEU A 25 -11.10 1.74 -10.99
N VAL A 26 -11.94 1.75 -12.03
CA VAL A 26 -13.20 2.52 -12.04
C VAL A 26 -14.38 1.63 -11.63
N SER A 27 -14.23 0.30 -11.62
CA SER A 27 -15.34 -0.62 -11.36
C SER A 27 -14.96 -1.81 -10.46
N PRO A 28 -15.78 -2.14 -9.44
CA PRO A 28 -15.62 -3.31 -8.58
C PRO A 28 -15.62 -4.67 -9.32
N SER A 29 -16.30 -4.78 -10.47
CA SER A 29 -16.46 -6.05 -11.20
C SER A 29 -15.18 -6.60 -11.86
N ALA A 30 -14.07 -5.87 -11.80
CA ALA A 30 -12.81 -6.23 -12.44
C ALA A 30 -11.73 -6.76 -11.46
N VAL A 31 -12.07 -6.97 -10.19
CA VAL A 31 -11.10 -7.23 -9.11
C VAL A 31 -10.33 -8.53 -9.30
N ALA A 32 -10.98 -9.66 -9.61
CA ALA A 32 -10.28 -10.96 -9.69
C ALA A 32 -9.19 -11.04 -10.79
N PRO A 33 -9.44 -10.63 -12.04
CA PRO A 33 -8.40 -10.54 -13.07
C PRO A 33 -7.27 -9.57 -12.70
N GLN A 34 -7.59 -8.52 -11.95
CA GLN A 34 -6.61 -7.52 -11.52
C GLN A 34 -5.70 -8.04 -10.42
N VAL A 35 -6.23 -8.82 -9.46
CA VAL A 35 -5.43 -9.48 -8.42
C VAL A 35 -4.37 -10.39 -9.05
N ALA A 36 -4.72 -11.20 -10.06
CA ALA A 36 -3.74 -12.05 -10.75
C ALA A 36 -2.63 -11.24 -11.45
N LYS A 37 -2.99 -10.13 -12.11
CA LYS A 37 -2.01 -9.21 -12.72
C LYS A 37 -1.11 -8.57 -11.67
N LEU A 38 -1.68 -8.29 -10.49
CA LEU A 38 -1.00 -7.74 -9.33
C LEU A 38 -0.03 -8.70 -8.68
N GLU A 39 -0.40 -9.96 -8.56
CA GLU A 39 0.51 -11.00 -8.10
C GLU A 39 1.69 -11.17 -9.06
N SER A 40 1.41 -11.16 -10.37
CA SER A 40 2.46 -11.22 -11.40
C SER A 40 3.40 -10.01 -11.31
N LEU A 41 2.86 -8.80 -11.23
CA LEU A 41 3.64 -7.57 -11.09
C LEU A 41 4.43 -7.55 -9.76
N GLY A 42 3.74 -7.93 -8.70
CA GLY A 42 4.22 -8.22 -7.35
C GLY A 42 5.48 -9.08 -7.30
N SER A 43 5.42 -10.20 -8.00
CA SER A 43 6.49 -11.18 -8.12
C SER A 43 7.67 -10.60 -8.89
N ASN A 44 7.40 -10.00 -10.06
CA ASN A 44 8.45 -9.48 -10.95
C ASN A 44 9.26 -8.33 -10.34
N GLU A 45 8.64 -7.56 -9.46
CA GLU A 45 9.24 -6.37 -8.85
C GLU A 45 9.59 -6.57 -7.37
N HIS A 46 9.51 -7.79 -6.86
CA HIS A 46 9.95 -8.19 -5.51
C HIS A 46 9.29 -7.44 -4.34
N TRP A 47 8.02 -7.06 -4.48
CA TRP A 47 7.25 -6.41 -3.41
C TRP A 47 6.12 -7.27 -2.88
N LEU A 48 5.89 -8.45 -3.46
CA LEU A 48 5.15 -9.50 -2.78
C LEU A 48 5.97 -10.01 -1.59
N ILE A 49 5.31 -10.01 -0.45
CA ILE A 49 5.89 -10.46 0.81
C ILE A 49 5.15 -11.73 1.22
N PRO A 50 5.87 -12.83 1.50
CA PRO A 50 5.27 -14.03 2.08
C PRO A 50 4.59 -13.69 3.40
N SER A 51 3.37 -14.21 3.61
CA SER A 51 2.63 -13.97 4.85
C SER A 51 3.37 -14.46 6.11
N SER A 52 4.25 -15.46 5.97
CA SER A 52 5.11 -15.96 7.05
C SER A 52 6.14 -14.94 7.55
N GLU A 53 6.43 -13.89 6.77
CA GLU A 53 7.36 -12.83 7.15
C GLU A 53 6.66 -11.63 7.81
N LEU A 54 5.33 -11.69 7.87
CA LEU A 54 4.46 -10.67 8.39
C LEU A 54 3.83 -11.15 9.71
N ALA A 55 3.90 -10.32 10.74
CA ALA A 55 3.22 -10.59 12.00
C ALA A 55 2.38 -9.38 12.42
N PHE A 56 1.17 -9.62 12.93
CA PHE A 56 0.41 -8.60 13.64
C PHE A 56 1.00 -8.43 15.04
N LEU A 57 1.26 -7.20 15.48
CA LEU A 57 1.81 -6.93 16.81
C LEU A 57 0.76 -7.11 17.92
N ASP A 58 -0.46 -6.61 17.67
CA ASP A 58 -1.56 -6.60 18.62
C ASP A 58 -2.72 -7.52 18.16
N GLY A 59 -2.45 -8.40 17.19
CA GLY A 59 -3.45 -9.18 16.47
C GLY A 59 -4.27 -8.38 15.44
N PRO A 60 -5.07 -9.07 14.61
CA PRO A 60 -5.84 -8.46 13.52
C PRO A 60 -7.09 -7.69 13.99
N ALA A 61 -7.39 -7.68 15.29
CA ALA A 61 -8.47 -6.87 15.84
C ALA A 61 -8.01 -5.45 16.23
N SER A 62 -6.70 -5.24 16.36
CA SER A 62 -6.13 -3.94 16.70
C SER A 62 -6.18 -3.02 15.50
N ASN A 63 -7.10 -2.06 15.54
CA ASN A 63 -7.21 -1.01 14.55
C ASN A 63 -6.57 0.26 15.09
N VAL A 64 -5.62 0.82 14.34
CA VAL A 64 -4.84 2.01 14.68
C VAL A 64 -5.41 3.24 13.96
N GLY A 65 -6.47 3.06 13.18
CA GLY A 65 -7.18 4.11 12.45
C GLY A 65 -8.67 4.19 12.78
N PRO A 66 -9.45 4.94 11.98
CA PRO A 66 -10.90 5.04 12.14
C PRO A 66 -11.55 3.66 12.17
N GLN A 67 -12.50 3.44 13.09
CA GLN A 67 -13.19 2.16 13.24
C GLN A 67 -14.17 1.85 12.11
N GLU A 68 -14.54 2.85 11.31
CA GLU A 68 -15.53 2.74 10.26
C GLU A 68 -14.86 2.67 8.88
N GLY A 69 -15.15 1.60 8.13
CA GLY A 69 -14.65 1.44 6.76
C GLY A 69 -14.52 -0.02 6.30
N LEU A 70 -14.35 -0.19 4.99
CA LEU A 70 -14.07 -1.50 4.37
C LEU A 70 -12.61 -1.95 4.55
N VAL A 71 -11.75 -1.04 5.05
CA VAL A 71 -10.32 -1.25 5.21
C VAL A 71 -9.89 -0.78 6.60
N LYS A 72 -9.10 -1.60 7.29
CA LYS A 72 -8.49 -1.33 8.60
C LYS A 72 -6.99 -1.19 8.51
N THR A 73 -6.42 -0.53 9.51
CA THR A 73 -4.97 -0.40 9.67
C THR A 73 -4.54 -1.00 11.01
N ALA A 74 -3.55 -1.89 11.02
CA ALA A 74 -2.96 -2.47 12.22
C ALA A 74 -1.46 -2.18 12.30
N ARG A 75 -0.88 -2.33 13.50
CA ARG A 75 0.58 -2.40 13.68
C ARG A 75 1.05 -3.83 13.40
N GLY A 76 2.19 -3.95 12.73
CA GLY A 76 2.82 -5.23 12.44
C GLY A 76 4.33 -5.18 12.43
N LEU A 77 4.92 -6.35 12.19
CA LEU A 77 6.33 -6.55 11.94
C LEU A 77 6.52 -7.20 10.58
N LEU A 78 7.42 -6.64 9.79
CA LEU A 78 7.96 -7.25 8.58
C LEU A 78 9.41 -7.62 8.87
N ARG A 79 9.70 -8.92 9.03
CA ARG A 79 11.07 -9.40 9.37
C ARG A 79 11.69 -8.66 10.58
N GLY A 80 10.87 -8.35 11.58
CA GLY A 80 11.29 -7.61 12.77
C GLY A 80 11.30 -6.08 12.63
N THR A 81 11.07 -5.54 11.44
CA THR A 81 10.90 -4.09 11.23
C THR A 81 9.45 -3.66 11.50
N PRO A 82 9.20 -2.64 12.34
CA PRO A 82 7.86 -2.10 12.56
C PRO A 82 7.24 -1.55 11.28
N VAL A 83 6.00 -1.96 10.98
CA VAL A 83 5.24 -1.54 9.81
C VAL A 83 3.77 -1.30 10.15
N PHE A 84 3.07 -0.57 9.28
CA PHE A 84 1.61 -0.52 9.27
C PHE A 84 1.06 -1.50 8.24
N LEU A 85 0.07 -2.28 8.66
CA LEU A 85 -0.64 -3.26 7.84
C LEU A 85 -2.00 -2.70 7.49
N LYS A 86 -2.33 -2.64 6.20
CA LYS A 86 -3.66 -2.22 5.74
C LYS A 86 -4.36 -3.42 5.10
N TYR A 87 -5.56 -3.75 5.58
CA TYR A 87 -6.26 -4.99 5.22
C TYR A 87 -7.79 -4.79 5.27
N GLU A 88 -8.54 -5.62 4.57
CA GLU A 88 -10.00 -5.57 4.59
C GLU A 88 -10.59 -6.00 5.93
N THR A 89 -11.71 -5.36 6.31
CA THR A 89 -12.43 -5.66 7.56
C THR A 89 -13.03 -7.06 7.59
N ASP A 90 -13.45 -7.60 6.44
CA ASP A 90 -13.95 -8.97 6.30
C ASP A 90 -12.99 -9.77 5.41
N THR A 91 -12.05 -10.48 6.05
CA THR A 91 -11.11 -11.37 5.34
C THR A 91 -11.76 -12.65 4.83
N ARG A 92 -13.01 -12.96 5.23
CA ARG A 92 -13.75 -14.15 4.77
C ARG A 92 -14.55 -13.88 3.51
N ARG A 93 -14.90 -12.62 3.27
CA ARG A 93 -15.56 -12.14 2.06
C ARG A 93 -14.83 -10.89 1.63
N HIS A 94 -13.72 -11.07 0.91
CA HIS A 94 -13.10 -9.99 0.16
C HIS A 94 -14.21 -9.27 -0.62
N THR A 95 -14.52 -8.06 -0.18
CA THR A 95 -15.51 -7.25 -0.86
C THR A 95 -14.81 -6.67 -2.08
N GLU A 96 -15.44 -6.76 -3.25
CA GLU A 96 -14.87 -6.16 -4.46
C GLU A 96 -14.50 -4.69 -4.22
N THR A 97 -15.31 -3.97 -3.44
CA THR A 97 -15.06 -2.59 -3.04
C THR A 97 -13.86 -2.42 -2.10
N GLY A 98 -13.65 -3.31 -1.12
CA GLY A 98 -12.52 -3.23 -0.18
C GLY A 98 -11.18 -3.50 -0.86
N MET A 99 -11.10 -4.56 -1.67
CA MET A 99 -9.92 -4.85 -2.49
C MET A 99 -9.63 -3.70 -3.44
N HIS A 100 -10.66 -3.18 -4.11
CA HIS A 100 -10.53 -2.04 -5.01
C HIS A 100 -9.85 -0.82 -4.35
N LEU A 101 -10.25 -0.48 -3.13
CA LEU A 101 -9.64 0.62 -2.37
C LEU A 101 -8.16 0.38 -2.10
N LEU A 102 -7.80 -0.82 -1.62
CA LEU A 102 -6.40 -1.20 -1.36
C LEU A 102 -5.55 -1.16 -2.63
N LEU A 103 -6.07 -1.68 -3.74
CA LEU A 103 -5.36 -1.70 -5.02
C LEU A 103 -5.18 -0.30 -5.61
N ASN A 104 -6.16 0.58 -5.45
CA ASN A 104 -6.04 1.96 -5.90
C ASN A 104 -5.02 2.75 -5.07
N GLU A 105 -5.00 2.55 -3.76
CA GLU A 105 -4.01 3.16 -2.87
C GLU A 105 -2.59 2.70 -3.22
N LEU A 106 -2.41 1.40 -3.41
CA LEU A 106 -1.15 0.82 -3.85
C LEU A 106 -0.68 1.38 -5.20
N ARG A 107 -1.58 1.53 -6.18
CA ARG A 107 -1.28 2.20 -7.46
C ARG A 107 -0.72 3.61 -7.23
N ILE A 108 -1.33 4.39 -6.35
CA ILE A 108 -0.90 5.75 -6.03
C ILE A 108 0.46 5.73 -5.31
N LEU A 109 0.61 4.91 -4.26
CA LEU A 109 1.85 4.81 -3.46
C LEU A 109 3.07 4.39 -4.28
N ARG A 110 2.87 3.68 -5.39
CA ARG A 110 3.96 3.35 -6.31
C ARG A 110 4.47 4.54 -7.11
N GLN A 111 3.62 5.52 -7.36
CA GLN A 111 3.98 6.74 -8.08
C GLN A 111 4.68 7.76 -7.17
N VAL A 112 4.60 7.60 -5.86
CA VAL A 112 5.16 8.55 -4.89
C VAL A 112 6.42 7.99 -4.25
N ARG A 113 7.52 8.75 -4.32
CA ARG A 113 8.70 8.56 -3.47
C ARG A 113 9.10 9.92 -2.93
N HIS A 114 8.74 10.19 -1.70
CA HIS A 114 9.03 11.46 -1.05
C HIS A 114 9.34 11.17 0.43
N PRO A 115 10.28 11.88 1.08
CA PRO A 115 10.63 11.63 2.47
C PRO A 115 9.53 12.01 3.49
N ASN A 116 8.51 12.76 3.05
CA ASN A 116 7.39 13.23 3.88
C ASN A 116 6.05 12.74 3.36
#